data_AF-A0A1F6AHX4-F1
#
_entry.id   AF-A0A1F6AHX4-F1
#
_cell.length_a   1.000
_cell.length_b   1.000
_cell.length_c   1.000
_cell.angle_alpha   90.00
_cell.angle_beta   90.00
_cell.angle_gamma   90.00
#
_symmetry.space_group_name_H-M   'P 1'
#
loop_
_entity.id
_entity.type
_entity.pdbx_description
1 polymer ?
#
loop_
_entity_poly.entity_id
_entity_poly.type
_entity_poly.pdbx_seq_one_letter_code
_entity_poly.pdbx_strand_id
1 'polypeptide(L)'
;MNFHENKLWQAAYVALMDLYDAFDGLTEDREIIDQLLASGVGVVAKIADGLSRRDRRLAQTILSDAAGLVSTTRSHLAVAWGKKLLQDDAFRTLDGKYQELSSLLQR
;
A
#
# COMPACT_ATOMS: atom_id res chain seq x y z
N MET A 1 19.70 -6.03 -10.45
CA MET A 1 18.40 -5.57 -10.97
C MET A 1 17.93 -4.46 -10.05
N ASN A 2 17.54 -3.32 -10.59
CA ASN A 2 17.04 -2.21 -9.78
C ASN A 2 15.57 -2.48 -9.42
N PHE A 3 15.17 -2.37 -8.15
CA PHE A 3 13.77 -2.62 -7.76
C PHE A 3 12.79 -1.64 -8.44
N HIS A 4 13.25 -0.44 -8.84
CA HIS A 4 12.43 0.55 -9.54
C HIS A 4 11.92 0.06 -10.91
N GLU A 5 12.57 -0.94 -11.51
CA GLU A 5 12.18 -1.54 -12.78
C GLU A 5 11.15 -2.67 -12.61
N ASN A 6 10.92 -3.10 -11.37
CA ASN A 6 10.03 -4.21 -11.07
C ASN A 6 8.55 -3.77 -11.10
N LYS A 7 7.71 -4.53 -11.82
CA LYS A 7 6.29 -4.21 -12.00
C LYS A 7 5.47 -4.23 -10.71
N LEU A 8 5.81 -5.11 -9.76
CA LEU A 8 5.16 -5.13 -8.45
C LEU A 8 5.46 -3.85 -7.67
N TRP A 9 6.71 -3.39 -7.68
CA TRP A 9 7.08 -2.14 -7.02
C TRP A 9 6.43 -0.92 -7.69
N GLN A 10 6.41 -0.87 -9.02
CA GLN A 10 5.76 0.21 -9.78
C GLN A 10 4.26 0.29 -9.47
N ALA A 11 3.56 -0.86 -9.41
CA ALA A 11 2.15 -0.90 -9.04
C ALA A 11 1.91 -0.38 -7.61
N ALA A 12 2.77 -0.76 -6.66
CA ALA A 12 2.68 -0.30 -5.28
C ALA A 12 2.94 1.21 -5.16
N TYR A 13 3.91 1.71 -5.91
CA TYR A 13 4.22 3.14 -5.97
C TYR A 13 3.04 3.95 -6.52
N VAL A 14 2.41 3.51 -7.61
CA VAL A 14 1.22 4.16 -8.16
C VAL A 14 0.10 4.20 -7.11
N ALA A 15 -0.21 3.06 -6.48
CA ALA A 15 -1.23 2.99 -5.43
C ALA A 15 -0.93 3.91 -4.23
N LEU A 16 0.34 4.12 -3.89
CA LEU A 16 0.75 5.07 -2.85
C LEU A 16 0.54 6.52 -3.29
N MET A 17 0.86 6.87 -4.54
CA MET A 17 0.64 8.24 -5.04
C MET A 17 -0.85 8.56 -5.10
N ASP A 18 -1.67 7.63 -5.58
CA ASP A 18 -3.14 7.79 -5.56
C ASP A 18 -3.68 7.97 -4.13
N LEU A 19 -3.04 7.32 -3.15
CA LEU A 19 -3.40 7.47 -1.74
C LEU A 19 -3.07 8.88 -1.24
N TYR A 20 -1.89 9.41 -1.57
CA TYR A 20 -1.55 10.80 -1.24
C TYR A 20 -2.53 11.79 -1.89
N ASP A 21 -2.82 11.61 -3.17
CA ASP A 21 -3.74 12.48 -3.91
C ASP A 21 -5.16 12.47 -3.31
N ALA A 22 -5.62 11.31 -2.83
CA ALA A 22 -6.95 11.18 -2.21
C ALA A 22 -7.07 11.92 -0.85
N PHE A 23 -5.95 12.21 -0.19
CA PHE A 23 -5.90 12.90 1.09
C PHE A 23 -5.25 14.29 1.00
N ASP A 24 -4.96 14.79 -0.20
CA ASP A 24 -4.37 16.12 -0.36
C ASP A 24 -5.33 17.21 0.11
N GLY A 25 -4.79 18.20 0.83
CA GLY A 25 -5.56 19.30 1.42
C GLY A 25 -6.49 18.93 2.59
N LEU A 26 -6.68 17.65 2.93
CA LEU A 26 -7.50 17.23 4.07
C LEU A 26 -6.78 17.50 5.40
N THR A 27 -7.43 18.24 6.28
CA THR A 27 -6.92 18.58 7.63
C THR A 27 -7.66 17.87 8.76
N GLU A 28 -8.78 17.23 8.46
CA GLU A 28 -9.61 16.48 9.42
C GLU A 28 -9.00 15.11 9.69
N ASP A 29 -9.17 14.59 10.91
CA ASP A 29 -8.79 13.22 11.28
C ASP A 29 -7.36 12.81 10.87
N ARG A 30 -6.42 13.75 11.02
CA ARG A 30 -4.99 13.59 10.69
C ARG A 30 -4.38 12.29 11.16
N GLU A 31 -4.73 11.83 12.36
CA GLU A 31 -4.22 10.56 12.90
C GLU A 31 -4.50 9.36 11.98
N ILE A 32 -5.71 9.26 11.44
CA ILE A 32 -6.11 8.16 10.57
C ILE A 32 -5.43 8.27 9.20
N ILE A 33 -5.37 9.51 8.68
CA ILE A 33 -4.68 9.80 7.42
C ILE A 33 -3.19 9.43 7.55
N ASP A 34 -2.53 9.84 8.63
CA ASP A 34 -1.12 9.57 8.88
C ASP A 34 -0.86 8.07 9.04
N GLN A 35 -1.70 7.34 9.78
CA GLN A 35 -1.61 5.88 9.90
C GLN A 35 -1.80 5.17 8.55
N LEU A 36 -2.75 5.64 7.75
CA LEU A 36 -3.02 5.11 6.42
C LEU A 36 -1.84 5.35 5.47
N LEU A 37 -1.34 6.58 5.38
CA LEU A 37 -0.17 6.92 4.57
C LEU A 37 1.08 6.17 5.04
N ALA A 38 1.30 6.07 6.35
CA ALA A 38 2.42 5.30 6.90
C ALA A 38 2.35 3.81 6.51
N SER A 39 1.16 3.21 6.56
CA SER A 39 0.97 1.82 6.10
C SER A 39 1.21 1.66 4.60
N GLY A 40 0.74 2.59 3.76
CA GLY A 40 1.00 2.59 2.31
C GLY A 40 2.48 2.74 1.97
N VAL A 41 3.19 3.67 2.63
CA VAL A 41 4.65 3.82 2.52
C VAL A 41 5.36 2.51 2.92
N GLY A 42 4.89 1.87 3.99
CA GLY A 42 5.40 0.59 4.46
C GLY A 42 5.30 -0.52 3.41
N VAL A 43 4.20 -0.60 2.66
CA VAL A 43 4.03 -1.58 1.56
C VAL A 43 5.12 -1.39 0.50
N VAL A 44 5.29 -0.17 -0.01
CA VAL A 44 6.30 0.14 -1.05
C VAL A 44 7.71 -0.15 -0.55
N ALA A 45 8.01 0.22 0.70
CA ALA A 45 9.33 0.00 1.31
C ALA A 45 9.64 -1.49 1.49
N LYS A 46 8.69 -2.30 1.98
CA LYS A 46 8.86 -3.75 2.15
C LYS A 46 9.01 -4.46 0.80
N ILE A 47 8.29 -4.04 -0.23
CA ILE A 47 8.48 -4.59 -1.58
C ILE A 47 9.89 -4.29 -2.09
N ALA A 48 10.35 -3.03 -1.97
CA ALA A 48 11.71 -2.66 -2.37
C ALA A 48 12.77 -3.47 -1.62
N ASP A 49 12.58 -3.65 -0.30
CA ASP A 49 13.45 -4.45 0.54
C ASP A 49 13.51 -5.90 0.06
N GLY A 50 12.35 -6.57 -0.06
CA GLY A 50 12.26 -7.96 -0.49
C GLY A 50 12.90 -8.21 -1.86
N LEU A 51 12.64 -7.31 -2.83
CA LEU A 51 13.22 -7.38 -4.18
C LEU A 51 14.75 -7.16 -4.21
N SER A 52 15.31 -6.51 -3.19
CA SER A 52 16.73 -6.19 -3.10
C SER A 52 17.55 -7.25 -2.35
N ARG A 53 16.91 -8.23 -1.70
CA ARG A 53 17.60 -9.28 -0.97
C ARG A 53 18.19 -10.34 -1.90
N ARG A 54 19.43 -10.76 -1.60
CA ARG A 54 20.09 -11.89 -2.27
C ARG A 54 19.61 -13.24 -1.76
N ASP A 55 19.29 -13.31 -0.46
CA ASP A 55 18.73 -14.52 0.15
C ASP A 55 17.25 -14.63 -0.24
N ARG A 56 16.93 -15.67 -1.01
CA ARG A 56 15.60 -15.93 -1.52
C ARG A 56 14.57 -16.23 -0.42
N ARG A 57 14.97 -16.92 0.66
CA ARG A 57 14.06 -17.24 1.76
C ARG A 57 13.71 -15.97 2.52
N LEU A 58 14.71 -15.14 2.83
CA LEU A 58 14.49 -13.85 3.46
C LEU A 58 13.65 -12.92 2.57
N ALA A 59 13.93 -12.87 1.27
CA ALA A 59 13.15 -12.11 0.30
C ALA A 59 11.66 -12.50 0.35
N GLN A 60 11.36 -13.81 0.33
CA GLN A 60 9.99 -14.32 0.41
C GLN A 60 9.30 -13.97 1.73
N THR A 61 10.01 -14.07 2.86
CA THR A 61 9.46 -13.63 4.16
C THR A 61 9.10 -12.14 4.12
N ILE A 62 9.99 -11.28 3.62
CA ILE A 62 9.75 -9.83 3.55
C ILE A 62 8.59 -9.49 2.61
N LEU A 63 8.46 -10.18 1.48
CA LEU A 63 7.33 -10.01 0.57
C LEU A 63 6.01 -10.50 1.20
N SER A 64 6.05 -11.55 2.01
CA SER A 64 4.90 -11.98 2.82
C SER A 64 4.50 -10.93 3.85
N ASP A 65 5.47 -10.26 4.51
CA ASP A 65 5.18 -9.14 5.41
C ASP A 65 4.49 -7.98 4.66
N ALA A 66 4.92 -7.71 3.42
CA ALA A 66 4.29 -6.68 2.58
C ALA A 66 2.81 -7.01 2.33
N ALA A 67 2.45 -8.28 2.12
CA ALA A 67 1.05 -8.70 1.97
C ALA A 67 0.23 -8.49 3.26
N GLY A 68 0.87 -8.68 4.42
CA GLY A 68 0.29 -8.30 5.72
C GLY A 68 0.00 -6.79 5.79
N LEU A 69 0.97 -5.95 5.42
CA LEU A 69 0.80 -4.49 5.39
C LEU A 69 -0.25 -4.02 4.39
N VAL A 70 -0.41 -4.70 3.26
CA VAL A 70 -1.52 -4.45 2.33
C VAL A 70 -2.85 -4.64 3.04
N SER A 71 -3.01 -5.70 3.83
CA SER A 71 -4.24 -5.95 4.60
C SER A 71 -4.48 -4.86 5.66
N THR A 72 -3.42 -4.40 6.33
CA THR A 72 -3.48 -3.26 7.25
C THR A 72 -3.91 -1.97 6.54
N THR A 73 -3.31 -1.66 5.39
CA THR A 73 -3.61 -0.46 4.61
C THR A 73 -5.07 -0.43 4.16
N ARG A 74 -5.60 -1.58 3.71
CA ARG A 74 -7.02 -1.74 3.35
C ARG A 74 -7.96 -1.57 4.53
N SER A 75 -7.55 -2.03 5.71
CA SER A 75 -8.32 -1.83 6.93
C SER A 75 -8.40 -0.35 7.30
N HIS A 76 -7.28 0.39 7.22
CA HIS A 76 -7.27 1.83 7.41
C HIS A 76 -8.08 2.59 6.36
N LEU A 77 -8.04 2.16 5.08
CA LEU A 77 -8.88 2.71 4.01
C LEU A 77 -10.38 2.57 4.33
N ALA A 78 -10.80 1.40 4.82
CA ALA A 78 -12.19 1.16 5.20
C ALA A 78 -12.62 2.05 6.38
N VAL A 79 -11.72 2.30 7.34
CA VAL A 79 -11.98 3.24 8.44
C VAL A 79 -12.11 4.68 7.93
N ALA A 80 -11.21 5.13 7.06
CA ALA A 80 -11.26 6.46 6.47
C ALA A 80 -12.56 6.67 5.66
N TRP A 81 -12.97 5.66 4.90
CA TRP A 81 -14.25 5.65 4.19
C TRP A 81 -15.45 5.68 5.13
N GLY A 82 -15.46 4.86 6.19
CA GLY A 82 -16.52 4.87 7.20
C GLY A 82 -16.67 6.22 7.92
N LYS A 83 -15.56 6.97 8.00
CA LYS A 83 -15.53 8.35 8.53
C LYS A 83 -15.83 9.42 7.48
N LYS A 84 -16.17 9.03 6.25
CA LYS A 84 -16.49 9.93 5.13
C LYS A 84 -15.33 10.82 4.69
N LEU A 85 -14.09 10.41 4.98
CA LEU A 85 -12.87 11.07 4.49
C LEU A 85 -12.59 10.72 3.02
N LEU A 86 -13.22 9.66 2.51
CA LEU A 86 -13.14 9.23 1.12
C LEU A 86 -14.56 9.04 0.55
N GLN A 87 -14.73 9.42 -0.72
CA GLN A 87 -15.91 9.07 -1.50
C GLN A 87 -15.87 7.59 -1.90
N ASP A 88 -17.04 7.00 -2.17
CA ASP A 88 -17.17 5.58 -2.54
C ASP A 88 -16.28 5.18 -3.72
N ASP A 89 -16.19 6.02 -4.75
CA ASP A 89 -15.40 5.73 -5.95
C ASP A 89 -13.89 5.75 -5.65
N ALA A 90 -13.44 6.68 -4.81
CA ALA A 90 -12.04 6.77 -4.37
C ALA A 90 -11.69 5.55 -3.50
N PHE A 91 -12.56 5.19 -2.55
CA PHE A 91 -12.39 3.99 -1.73
C PHE A 91 -12.31 2.72 -2.57
N ARG A 92 -13.26 2.49 -3.49
CA ARG A 92 -13.27 1.29 -4.36
C ARG A 92 -12.03 1.21 -5.23
N THR A 93 -11.59 2.35 -5.78
CA THR A 93 -10.39 2.41 -6.61
C THR A 93 -9.14 2.06 -5.82
N LEU A 94 -8.95 2.67 -4.65
CA LEU A 94 -7.79 2.42 -3.80
C LEU A 94 -7.80 1.00 -3.22
N ASP A 95 -8.94 0.54 -2.68
CA ASP A 95 -9.05 -0.82 -2.15
C ASP A 95 -8.79 -1.87 -3.24
N GLY A 96 -9.29 -1.63 -4.46
CA GLY A 96 -9.02 -2.48 -5.63
C GLY A 96 -7.53 -2.57 -5.97
N LYS A 97 -6.81 -1.43 -5.98
CA LYS A 97 -5.36 -1.40 -6.21
C LYS A 97 -4.60 -2.19 -5.15
N TYR A 98 -4.94 -2.02 -3.87
CA TYR A 98 -4.31 -2.80 -2.80
C TYR A 98 -4.69 -4.29 -2.82
N GLN A 99 -5.91 -4.65 -3.22
CA GLN A 99 -6.31 -6.04 -3.44
C GLN A 99 -5.51 -6.71 -4.58
N GLU A 100 -5.25 -5.98 -5.66
CA GLU A 100 -4.39 -6.44 -6.75
C GLU A 100 -2.96 -6.69 -6.25
N LEU A 101 -2.39 -5.77 -5.45
CA LEU A 101 -1.06 -5.95 -4.85
C LEU A 101 -0.98 -7.20 -3.97
N SER A 102 -2.01 -7.46 -3.15
CA SER A 102 -2.10 -8.68 -2.35
C SER A 102 -2.01 -9.94 -3.22
N SER A 103 -2.72 -9.93 -4.34
CA SER A 103 -2.75 -11.04 -5.31
C SER A 103 -1.41 -11.23 -6.02
N LEU A 104 -0.66 -10.14 -6.27
CA LEU A 104 0.67 -10.20 -6.87
C LEU A 104 1.74 -10.70 -5.89
N LEU A 105 1.61 -10.39 -4.60
CA LEU A 105 2.55 -10.78 -3.54
C LEU A 105 2.43 -12.25 -3.11
N GLN A 106 1.27 -12.88 -3.34
CA GLN A 106 0.99 -14.27 -2.97
C GLN A 106 1.32 -15.27 -4.09
N ARG A 107 1.78 -14.81 -5.25
CA ARG A 107 2.23 -15.64 -6.37
C ARG A 107 3.70 -16.04 -6.23
#